data_AF-A0A2A5D7Y4-F1
#
_entry.id   AF-A0A2A5D7Y4-F1
#
_cell.length_a   1.000
_cell.length_b   1.000
_cell.length_c   1.000
_cell.angle_alpha   90.00
_cell.angle_beta   90.00
_cell.angle_gamma   90.00
#
_symmetry.space_group_name_H-M   'P 1'
#
loop_
_entity.id
_entity.type
_entity.pdbx_description
1 polymer ?
#
loop_
_entity_poly.entity_id
_entity_poly.type
_entity_poly.pdbx_seq_one_letter_code
_entity_poly.pdbx_strand_id
1 'polypeptide(L)'
;MPVIVECFFDIPLPDVNVVTDEADNCTAVLVVTFVSDVSNNQTCSEIITRTYRITDDCGNFIDVTQIITVDDITDPTASNPIPVNVECIFDVPATDINVVTDEADNCTAVPVVTFIDDVSNNQTCPEIITRTYRITDDCGNFTDVMQTITVNDITDPTASNPVPINVECFFEIPLPDINVVTDEADNCTAVPTVTWVDDVSNGQTCSEGITRTYSIMDDCGNEIFVTQAITVNDVTNPTASNPIAVNVECIGDVPVPNVNVVTDEADNCTVNPTVEWVSDV
;
A
#
# COMPACT_ATOMS: atom_id res chain seq x y z
N MET A 1 -42.93 -31.20 -29.21
CA MET A 1 -42.19 -29.92 -29.16
C MET A 1 -40.98 -30.12 -28.25
N PRO A 2 -39.79 -29.62 -28.59
CA PRO A 2 -38.64 -29.70 -27.69
C PRO A 2 -38.92 -28.92 -26.40
N VAL A 3 -38.45 -29.44 -25.27
CA VAL A 3 -38.48 -28.77 -23.97
C VAL A 3 -37.05 -28.37 -23.63
N ILE A 4 -36.85 -27.15 -23.13
CA ILE A 4 -35.55 -26.65 -22.69
C ILE A 4 -35.73 -26.22 -21.23
N VAL A 5 -34.83 -26.68 -20.37
CA VAL A 5 -34.76 -26.32 -18.95
C VAL A 5 -33.30 -26.06 -18.58
N GLU A 6 -33.05 -25.31 -17.52
CA GLU A 6 -31.68 -25.03 -17.07
C GLU A 6 -31.19 -26.14 -16.15
N CYS A 7 -31.98 -26.52 -15.14
CA CYS A 7 -31.56 -27.50 -14.15
C CYS A 7 -32.22 -28.87 -14.34
N PHE A 8 -31.51 -29.92 -13.90
CA PHE A 8 -32.04 -31.28 -13.93
C PHE A 8 -33.36 -31.44 -13.13
N PHE A 9 -33.49 -30.70 -12.02
CA PHE A 9 -34.72 -30.73 -11.22
C PHE A 9 -35.91 -30.00 -11.88
N ASP A 10 -35.67 -29.21 -12.93
CA ASP A 10 -36.71 -28.51 -13.69
C ASP A 10 -37.33 -29.37 -14.80
N ILE A 11 -36.78 -30.57 -15.05
CA ILE A 11 -37.32 -31.49 -16.05
C ILE A 11 -38.78 -31.82 -15.67
N PRO A 12 -39.76 -31.54 -16.55
CA PRO A 12 -41.15 -31.84 -16.26
C PRO A 12 -41.32 -33.36 -16.15
N LEU A 13 -42.19 -33.80 -15.22
CA LEU A 13 -42.59 -35.20 -15.14
C LEU A 13 -43.22 -35.66 -16.47
N PRO A 14 -43.13 -36.96 -16.83
CA PRO A 14 -43.81 -37.48 -18.01
C PRO A 14 -45.31 -37.16 -17.98
N ASP A 15 -45.79 -36.49 -19.03
CA ASP A 15 -47.21 -36.16 -19.20
C ASP A 15 -47.69 -36.74 -20.52
N VAL A 16 -48.55 -37.75 -20.45
CA VAL A 16 -49.08 -38.42 -21.65
C VAL A 16 -49.96 -37.52 -22.50
N ASN A 17 -50.49 -36.42 -21.95
CA ASN A 17 -51.35 -35.48 -22.68
C ASN A 17 -50.57 -34.59 -23.66
N VAL A 18 -49.24 -34.67 -23.68
CA VAL A 18 -48.40 -33.97 -24.68
C VAL A 18 -48.45 -34.65 -26.06
N VAL A 19 -48.92 -35.89 -26.12
CA VAL A 19 -49.29 -36.58 -27.37
C VAL A 19 -50.76 -36.21 -27.64
N THR A 20 -51.02 -35.53 -28.75
CA THR A 20 -52.35 -34.92 -29.03
C THR A 20 -52.90 -35.24 -30.41
N ASP A 21 -52.13 -35.88 -31.26
CA ASP A 21 -52.44 -36.22 -32.65
C ASP A 21 -52.48 -37.72 -32.90
N GLU A 22 -52.64 -38.51 -31.84
CA GLU A 22 -52.84 -39.95 -31.91
C GLU A 22 -54.14 -40.27 -32.65
N ALA A 23 -54.05 -41.12 -33.67
CA ALA A 23 -55.20 -41.55 -34.46
C ALA A 23 -54.99 -42.97 -34.96
N ASP A 24 -56.06 -43.75 -34.99
CA ASP A 24 -56.11 -45.08 -35.60
C ASP A 24 -57.40 -45.24 -36.42
N ASN A 25 -57.35 -46.07 -37.46
CA ASN A 25 -58.48 -46.26 -38.37
C ASN A 25 -59.56 -47.19 -37.82
N CYS A 26 -59.26 -47.95 -36.77
CA CYS A 26 -60.14 -48.96 -36.18
C CYS A 26 -60.38 -48.75 -34.67
N THR A 27 -59.50 -48.01 -33.99
CA THR A 27 -59.55 -47.77 -32.54
C THR A 27 -59.93 -46.32 -32.25
N ALA A 28 -61.08 -46.10 -31.60
CA ALA A 28 -61.59 -44.77 -31.32
C ALA A 28 -60.89 -44.07 -30.14
N VAL A 29 -60.28 -44.83 -29.23
CA VAL A 29 -59.55 -44.33 -28.06
C VAL A 29 -58.25 -45.08 -27.94
N LEU A 30 -57.13 -44.40 -28.19
CA LEU A 30 -55.79 -44.98 -28.07
C LEU A 30 -55.26 -44.85 -26.65
N VAL A 31 -54.41 -45.80 -26.24
CA VAL A 31 -53.74 -45.75 -24.94
C VAL A 31 -52.33 -45.19 -25.11
N VAL A 32 -52.07 -44.02 -24.54
CA VAL A 32 -50.73 -43.43 -24.45
C VAL A 32 -50.09 -43.79 -23.12
N THR A 33 -48.87 -44.33 -23.16
CA THR A 33 -48.10 -44.69 -21.96
C THR A 33 -46.68 -44.11 -22.03
N PHE A 34 -46.14 -43.69 -20.89
CA PHE A 34 -44.72 -43.40 -20.77
C PHE A 34 -43.90 -44.69 -20.81
N VAL A 35 -42.80 -44.70 -21.57
CA VAL A 35 -41.91 -45.86 -21.71
C VAL A 35 -40.59 -45.64 -20.98
N SER A 36 -39.87 -44.57 -21.31
CA SER A 36 -38.52 -44.35 -20.79
C SER A 36 -38.02 -42.93 -21.02
N ASP A 37 -37.11 -42.49 -20.16
CA ASP A 37 -36.19 -41.38 -20.41
C ASP A 37 -34.78 -41.93 -20.59
N VAL A 38 -34.10 -41.50 -21.65
CA VAL A 38 -32.71 -41.88 -21.94
C VAL A 38 -31.87 -40.63 -22.09
N SER A 39 -30.87 -40.48 -21.22
CA SER A 39 -29.91 -39.37 -21.24
C SER A 39 -28.66 -39.71 -22.08
N ASN A 40 -28.04 -38.68 -22.65
CA ASN A 40 -26.70 -38.73 -23.25
C ASN A 40 -25.55 -38.63 -22.21
N ASN A 41 -25.87 -38.47 -20.92
CA ASN A 41 -24.96 -38.32 -19.78
C ASN A 41 -23.92 -37.21 -19.93
N GLN A 42 -24.27 -36.12 -20.64
CA GLN A 42 -23.46 -34.91 -20.60
C GLN A 42 -23.84 -34.10 -19.36
N THR A 43 -22.83 -33.52 -18.70
CA THR A 43 -23.05 -32.67 -17.52
C THR A 43 -23.78 -31.38 -17.89
N CYS A 44 -23.44 -30.82 -19.06
CA CYS A 44 -23.97 -29.55 -19.56
C CYS A 44 -24.32 -29.71 -21.03
N SER A 45 -25.41 -29.07 -21.46
CA SER A 45 -26.14 -29.42 -22.68
C SER A 45 -26.54 -30.91 -22.73
N GLU A 46 -27.08 -31.43 -21.62
CA GLU A 46 -27.64 -32.78 -21.54
C GLU A 46 -28.86 -32.89 -22.47
N ILE A 47 -28.98 -34.01 -23.18
CA ILE A 47 -30.15 -34.31 -24.01
C ILE A 47 -30.80 -35.57 -23.47
N ILE A 48 -32.06 -35.43 -23.08
CA ILE A 48 -32.92 -36.52 -22.65
C ILE A 48 -33.94 -36.81 -23.74
N THR A 49 -33.93 -38.05 -24.22
CA THR A 49 -34.93 -38.57 -25.15
C THR A 49 -36.01 -39.30 -24.36
N ARG A 50 -37.17 -38.67 -24.22
CA ARG A 50 -38.36 -39.24 -23.59
C ARG A 50 -39.20 -39.99 -24.61
N THR A 51 -39.57 -41.23 -24.32
CA THR A 51 -40.34 -42.10 -25.23
C THR A 51 -41.73 -42.37 -24.67
N TYR A 52 -42.75 -42.17 -25.50
CA TYR A 52 -44.13 -42.56 -25.24
C TYR A 52 -44.58 -43.63 -26.23
N ARG A 53 -45.45 -44.52 -25.78
CA ARG A 53 -46.05 -45.59 -26.59
C ARG A 53 -47.54 -45.37 -26.76
N ILE A 54 -47.98 -45.38 -28.00
CA ILE A 54 -49.38 -45.36 -28.39
C ILE A 54 -49.78 -46.78 -28.79
N THR A 55 -50.74 -47.39 -28.09
CA THR A 55 -51.20 -48.77 -28.33
C THR A 55 -52.68 -48.79 -28.71
N ASP A 56 -53.01 -49.59 -29.73
CA ASP A 56 -54.38 -49.85 -30.17
C ASP A 56 -55.05 -51.00 -29.38
N ASP A 57 -56.35 -51.22 -29.55
CA ASP A 57 -57.09 -52.28 -28.83
C ASP A 57 -56.65 -53.71 -29.24
N CYS A 58 -55.94 -53.84 -30.36
CA CYS A 58 -55.40 -55.11 -30.87
C CYS A 58 -53.96 -55.36 -30.37
N GLY A 59 -53.35 -54.43 -29.64
CA GLY A 59 -51.98 -54.50 -29.13
C GLY A 59 -50.90 -54.07 -30.13
N ASN A 60 -51.26 -53.51 -31.29
CA ASN A 60 -50.29 -52.85 -32.15
C ASN A 60 -49.87 -51.51 -31.53
N PHE A 61 -48.61 -51.12 -31.73
CA PHE A 61 -48.11 -49.89 -31.14
C PHE A 61 -47.11 -49.15 -32.02
N ILE A 62 -46.98 -47.86 -31.77
CA ILE A 62 -45.87 -47.01 -32.22
C ILE A 62 -45.26 -46.30 -31.02
N ASP A 63 -43.97 -46.00 -31.12
CA ASP A 63 -43.25 -45.21 -30.14
C ASP A 63 -42.94 -43.82 -30.74
N VAL A 64 -43.19 -42.77 -29.97
CA VAL A 64 -42.87 -41.37 -30.33
C VAL A 64 -41.95 -40.77 -29.28
N THR A 65 -41.14 -39.80 -29.69
CA THR A 65 -40.13 -39.20 -28.81
C THR A 65 -40.33 -37.71 -28.60
N GLN A 66 -39.99 -37.26 -27.39
CA GLN A 66 -39.86 -35.87 -26.98
C GLN A 66 -38.39 -35.65 -26.61
N ILE A 67 -37.80 -34.60 -27.16
CA ILE A 67 -36.45 -34.17 -26.79
C ILE A 67 -36.55 -33.12 -25.70
N ILE A 68 -35.82 -33.34 -24.61
CA ILE A 68 -35.63 -32.41 -23.51
C ILE A 68 -34.14 -32.05 -23.48
N THR A 69 -33.83 -30.76 -23.51
CA THR A 69 -32.47 -30.25 -23.35
C THR A 69 -32.35 -29.64 -21.96
N VAL A 70 -31.33 -30.06 -21.20
CA VAL A 70 -30.94 -29.45 -19.92
C VAL A 70 -29.63 -28.72 -20.17
N ASP A 71 -29.66 -27.39 -20.07
CA ASP A 71 -28.51 -26.56 -20.38
C ASP A 71 -28.50 -25.35 -19.45
N ASP A 72 -27.58 -25.38 -18.47
CA ASP A 72 -27.40 -24.27 -17.58
C ASP A 72 -26.55 -23.20 -18.24
N ILE A 73 -27.14 -22.01 -18.36
CA ILE A 73 -26.54 -20.82 -18.99
C ILE A 73 -26.48 -19.65 -18.01
N THR A 74 -26.91 -19.86 -16.77
CA THR A 74 -26.96 -18.82 -15.76
C THR A 74 -25.61 -18.77 -15.06
N ASP A 75 -25.01 -17.57 -15.01
CA ASP A 75 -23.77 -17.40 -14.25
C ASP A 75 -24.06 -17.51 -12.74
N PRO A 76 -23.12 -18.08 -11.95
CA PRO A 76 -23.21 -18.08 -10.51
C PRO A 76 -23.12 -16.65 -9.96
N THR A 77 -23.51 -16.49 -8.70
CA THR A 77 -23.53 -15.21 -7.99
C THR A 77 -22.67 -15.27 -6.73
N ALA A 78 -22.08 -14.13 -6.35
CA ALA A 78 -21.42 -13.91 -5.07
C ALA A 78 -21.27 -12.39 -4.83
N SER A 79 -21.09 -12.00 -3.57
CA SER A 79 -20.73 -10.63 -3.22
C SER A 79 -19.23 -10.38 -3.32
N ASN A 80 -18.85 -9.12 -3.53
CA ASN A 80 -17.46 -8.69 -3.37
C ASN A 80 -17.01 -8.92 -1.90
N PRO A 81 -15.82 -9.50 -1.67
CA PRO A 81 -15.26 -9.60 -0.33
C PRO A 81 -15.06 -8.22 0.32
N ILE A 82 -15.01 -8.20 1.65
CA ILE A 82 -14.80 -6.98 2.43
C ILE A 82 -13.41 -6.37 2.08
N PRO A 83 -13.31 -5.04 1.91
CA PRO A 83 -12.04 -4.37 1.69
C PRO A 83 -11.05 -4.55 2.84
N VAL A 84 -9.76 -4.56 2.52
CA VAL A 84 -8.66 -4.63 3.50
C VAL A 84 -7.86 -3.34 3.45
N ASN A 85 -7.45 -2.82 4.61
CA ASN A 85 -6.54 -1.69 4.70
C ASN A 85 -5.34 -2.09 5.54
N VAL A 86 -4.14 -1.80 5.05
CA VAL A 86 -2.86 -2.03 5.72
C VAL A 86 -1.95 -0.82 5.50
N GLU A 87 -0.93 -0.65 6.33
CA GLU A 87 0.04 0.43 6.16
C GLU A 87 1.15 0.02 5.18
N CYS A 88 1.68 -1.20 5.32
CA CYS A 88 2.83 -1.65 4.54
C CYS A 88 2.47 -2.71 3.49
N ILE A 89 3.20 -2.72 2.36
CA ILE A 89 2.99 -3.69 1.27
C ILE A 89 3.19 -5.14 1.72
N PHE A 90 4.11 -5.38 2.68
CA PHE A 90 4.36 -6.71 3.22
C PHE A 90 3.27 -7.20 4.20
N ASP A 91 2.37 -6.31 4.63
CA ASP A 91 1.22 -6.65 5.46
C ASP A 91 -0.01 -7.05 4.64
N VAL A 92 0.04 -6.92 3.31
CA VAL A 92 -1.02 -7.39 2.42
C VAL A 92 -1.24 -8.90 2.64
N PRO A 93 -2.46 -9.33 3.05
CA PRO A 93 -2.73 -10.74 3.29
C PRO A 93 -2.51 -11.58 2.04
N ALA A 94 -2.02 -12.81 2.25
CA ALA A 94 -2.02 -13.83 1.21
C ALA A 94 -3.43 -14.07 0.65
N THR A 95 -3.52 -14.60 -0.56
CA THR A 95 -4.81 -14.92 -1.19
C THR A 95 -5.54 -15.99 -0.38
N ASP A 96 -6.84 -15.80 -0.18
CA ASP A 96 -7.69 -16.73 0.55
C ASP A 96 -9.07 -16.77 -0.10
N ILE A 97 -9.40 -17.88 -0.75
CA ILE A 97 -10.68 -18.04 -1.44
C ILE A 97 -11.88 -18.06 -0.48
N ASN A 98 -11.66 -18.34 0.81
CA ASN A 98 -12.74 -18.42 1.81
C ASN A 98 -13.29 -17.04 2.21
N VAL A 99 -12.76 -15.95 1.66
CA VAL A 99 -13.33 -14.60 1.84
C VAL A 99 -14.58 -14.36 0.99
N VAL A 100 -14.78 -15.17 -0.05
CA VAL A 100 -16.07 -15.30 -0.75
C VAL A 100 -16.89 -16.33 0.05
N THR A 101 -18.08 -15.94 0.50
CA THR A 101 -18.85 -16.73 1.50
C THR A 101 -20.32 -16.93 1.15
N ASP A 102 -20.76 -16.32 0.05
CA ASP A 102 -22.13 -16.33 -0.43
C ASP A 102 -22.22 -16.73 -1.90
N GLU A 103 -21.27 -17.55 -2.36
CA GLU A 103 -21.32 -18.18 -3.67
C GLU A 103 -22.56 -19.07 -3.80
N ALA A 104 -23.32 -18.85 -4.87
CA ALA A 104 -24.56 -19.56 -5.12
C ALA A 104 -24.86 -19.62 -6.62
N ASP A 105 -25.62 -20.62 -7.03
CA ASP A 105 -26.03 -20.83 -8.40
C ASP A 105 -27.43 -21.49 -8.47
N ASN A 106 -28.10 -21.40 -9.62
CA ASN A 106 -29.43 -22.00 -9.85
C ASN A 106 -29.35 -23.53 -9.91
N CYS A 107 -28.33 -24.11 -10.54
CA CYS A 107 -28.24 -25.57 -10.76
C CYS A 107 -27.07 -26.22 -10.00
N THR A 108 -26.02 -25.47 -9.69
CA THR A 108 -24.82 -25.92 -8.98
C THR A 108 -24.95 -25.66 -7.48
N ALA A 109 -24.95 -26.74 -6.68
CA ALA A 109 -25.17 -26.63 -5.24
C ALA A 109 -24.07 -25.84 -4.50
N VAL A 110 -22.82 -25.97 -4.95
CA VAL A 110 -21.65 -25.27 -4.40
C VAL A 110 -20.71 -24.90 -5.55
N PRO A 111 -20.83 -23.69 -6.11
CA PRO A 111 -19.90 -23.20 -7.12
C PRO A 111 -18.46 -23.16 -6.61
N VAL A 112 -17.49 -23.33 -7.51
CA VAL A 112 -16.07 -23.34 -7.17
C VAL A 112 -15.52 -21.91 -7.16
N VAL A 113 -14.93 -21.49 -6.04
CA VAL A 113 -14.20 -20.22 -5.94
C VAL A 113 -12.71 -20.44 -6.22
N THR A 114 -12.14 -19.60 -7.10
CA THR A 114 -10.71 -19.61 -7.44
C THR A 114 -10.13 -18.21 -7.37
N PHE A 115 -8.86 -18.09 -6.96
CA PHE A 115 -8.10 -16.85 -7.10
C PHE A 115 -7.63 -16.69 -8.55
N ILE A 116 -7.79 -15.49 -9.12
CA ILE A 116 -7.38 -15.18 -10.48
C ILE A 116 -6.10 -14.34 -10.49
N ASP A 117 -6.16 -13.14 -9.92
CA ASP A 117 -5.04 -12.21 -9.93
C ASP A 117 -5.12 -11.12 -8.85
N ASP A 118 -3.97 -10.47 -8.65
CA ASP A 118 -3.84 -9.20 -7.94
C ASP A 118 -3.31 -8.16 -8.94
N VAL A 119 -4.01 -7.03 -9.06
CA VAL A 119 -3.62 -5.93 -9.95
C VAL A 119 -3.44 -4.65 -9.14
N SER A 120 -2.22 -4.12 -9.14
CA SER A 120 -1.88 -2.84 -8.51
C SER A 120 -2.13 -1.66 -9.45
N ASN A 121 -2.57 -0.53 -8.88
CA ASN A 121 -2.62 0.76 -9.58
C ASN A 121 -1.24 1.46 -9.70
N ASN A 122 -0.18 0.86 -9.13
CA ASN A 122 1.20 1.37 -9.08
C ASN A 122 1.34 2.78 -8.48
N GLN A 123 0.43 3.18 -7.60
CA GLN A 123 0.62 4.34 -6.73
C GLN A 123 1.35 3.91 -5.46
N THR A 124 1.96 4.86 -4.74
CA THR A 124 2.70 4.55 -3.51
C THR A 124 1.81 4.69 -2.28
N CYS A 125 1.14 5.84 -2.11
CA CYS A 125 0.42 6.18 -0.88
C CYS A 125 -0.83 7.04 -1.20
N PRO A 126 -2.03 6.46 -1.38
CA PRO A 126 -2.33 5.03 -1.27
C PRO A 126 -2.03 4.23 -2.55
N GLU A 127 -1.44 3.04 -2.40
CA GLU A 127 -1.51 1.97 -3.39
C GLU A 127 -2.87 1.26 -3.26
N ILE A 128 -3.50 0.95 -4.40
CA ILE A 128 -4.72 0.13 -4.43
C ILE A 128 -4.42 -1.14 -5.22
N ILE A 129 -4.61 -2.29 -4.56
CA ILE A 129 -4.55 -3.61 -5.16
C ILE A 129 -5.99 -4.12 -5.30
N THR A 130 -6.38 -4.44 -6.53
CA THR A 130 -7.62 -5.15 -6.84
C THR A 130 -7.33 -6.63 -6.94
N ARG A 131 -7.87 -7.41 -6.01
CA ARG A 131 -7.78 -8.87 -5.98
C ARG A 131 -9.03 -9.49 -6.58
N THR A 132 -8.88 -10.33 -7.60
CA THR A 132 -10.00 -10.94 -8.33
C THR A 132 -10.17 -12.41 -7.93
N TYR A 133 -11.39 -12.78 -7.58
CA TYR A 133 -11.81 -14.18 -7.42
C TYR A 133 -12.85 -14.53 -8.48
N ARG A 134 -12.81 -15.76 -8.96
CA ARG A 134 -13.78 -16.30 -9.91
C ARG A 134 -14.61 -17.39 -9.25
N ILE A 135 -15.92 -17.28 -9.41
CA ILE A 135 -16.90 -18.29 -9.06
C ILE A 135 -17.31 -19.00 -10.34
N THR A 136 -17.16 -20.32 -10.40
CA THR A 136 -17.49 -21.14 -11.59
C THR A 136 -18.45 -22.24 -11.18
N ASP A 137 -19.53 -22.39 -11.95
CA ASP A 137 -20.54 -23.44 -11.77
C ASP A 137 -20.06 -24.78 -12.38
N ASP A 138 -20.88 -25.84 -12.31
CA ASP A 138 -20.53 -27.14 -12.91
C ASP A 138 -20.53 -27.13 -14.45
N CYS A 139 -21.09 -26.08 -15.07
CA CYS A 139 -21.18 -25.89 -16.52
C CYS A 139 -20.16 -24.93 -17.13
N GLY A 140 -19.30 -24.34 -16.31
CA GLY A 140 -18.27 -23.41 -16.72
C GLY A 140 -18.76 -21.97 -16.92
N ASN A 141 -20.02 -21.66 -16.57
CA ASN A 141 -20.48 -20.29 -16.42
C ASN A 141 -19.78 -19.67 -15.20
N PHE A 142 -19.55 -18.35 -15.22
CA PHE A 142 -18.74 -17.73 -14.18
C PHE A 142 -19.04 -16.26 -13.94
N THR A 143 -18.82 -15.86 -12.70
CA THR A 143 -18.79 -14.45 -12.28
C THR A 143 -17.47 -14.17 -11.57
N ASP A 144 -16.90 -13.00 -11.84
CA ASP A 144 -15.72 -12.50 -11.14
C ASP A 144 -16.15 -11.48 -10.07
N VAL A 145 -15.64 -11.63 -8.85
CA VAL A 145 -15.81 -10.68 -7.74
C VAL A 145 -14.47 -10.08 -7.34
N MET A 146 -14.49 -8.85 -6.84
CA MET A 146 -13.28 -8.07 -6.56
C MET A 146 -13.19 -7.69 -5.09
N GLN A 147 -12.02 -7.88 -4.50
CA GLN A 147 -11.64 -7.36 -3.20
C GLN A 147 -10.70 -6.17 -3.38
N THR A 148 -11.01 -5.05 -2.74
CA THR A 148 -10.13 -3.87 -2.70
C THR A 148 -9.20 -3.96 -1.51
N ILE A 149 -7.89 -3.85 -1.75
CA ILE A 149 -6.87 -3.78 -0.71
C ILE A 149 -6.18 -2.41 -0.84
N THR A 150 -6.21 -1.62 0.21
CA THR A 150 -5.54 -0.31 0.29
C THR A 150 -4.27 -0.45 1.12
N VAL A 151 -3.13 -0.07 0.54
CA VAL A 151 -1.85 0.07 1.25
C VAL A 151 -1.57 1.56 1.36
N ASN A 152 -1.50 2.08 2.58
CA ASN A 152 -1.28 3.51 2.80
C ASN A 152 -0.60 3.76 4.14
N ASP A 153 0.69 4.06 4.09
CA ASP A 153 1.43 4.44 5.27
C ASP A 153 1.03 5.85 5.74
N ILE A 154 0.72 5.95 7.01
CA ILE A 154 0.33 7.19 7.70
C ILE A 154 1.15 7.41 8.97
N THR A 155 2.10 6.52 9.23
CA THR A 155 2.94 6.56 10.42
C THR A 155 4.15 7.43 10.10
N ASP A 156 4.44 8.40 10.97
CA ASP A 156 5.63 9.23 10.81
C ASP A 156 6.91 8.41 11.06
N PRO A 157 8.02 8.72 10.37
CA PRO A 157 9.30 8.11 10.66
C PRO A 157 9.81 8.52 12.04
N THR A 158 10.86 7.84 12.49
CA THR A 158 11.53 8.09 13.78
C THR A 158 13.01 8.36 13.58
N ALA A 159 13.59 9.23 14.41
CA ALA A 159 15.02 9.51 14.48
C ALA A 159 15.35 10.25 15.78
N SER A 160 16.59 10.15 16.26
CA SER A 160 17.09 10.92 17.40
C SER A 160 17.72 12.25 16.96
N ASN A 161 17.74 13.22 17.87
CA ASN A 161 18.55 14.42 17.70
C ASN A 161 20.04 14.05 17.61
N PRO A 162 20.78 14.58 16.62
CA PRO A 162 22.22 14.38 16.53
C PRO A 162 22.97 14.94 17.76
N VAL A 163 24.16 14.40 18.01
CA VAL A 163 25.04 14.86 19.10
C VAL A 163 25.40 16.34 18.91
N PRO A 164 25.38 17.15 19.99
CA PRO A 164 25.75 18.56 19.90
C PRO A 164 27.23 18.78 19.58
N ILE A 165 27.53 19.91 18.94
CA ILE A 165 28.88 20.34 18.55
C ILE A 165 29.29 21.55 19.40
N ASN A 166 30.56 21.61 19.81
CA ASN A 166 31.14 22.79 20.44
C ASN A 166 32.41 23.19 19.66
N VAL A 167 32.52 24.46 19.32
CA VAL A 167 33.67 25.06 18.64
C VAL A 167 34.03 26.40 19.30
N GLU A 168 35.27 26.86 19.14
CA GLU A 168 35.66 28.16 19.71
C GLU A 168 35.31 29.28 18.73
N CYS A 169 35.54 29.07 17.44
CA CYS A 169 35.36 30.11 16.43
C CYS A 169 34.27 29.78 15.41
N PHE A 170 33.61 30.81 14.87
CA PHE A 170 32.52 30.65 13.90
C PHE A 170 32.96 29.89 12.62
N PHE A 171 34.19 30.10 12.15
CA PHE A 171 34.70 29.42 10.95
C PHE A 171 34.99 27.92 11.17
N GLU A 172 34.96 27.44 12.41
CA GLU A 172 35.15 26.04 12.77
C GLU A 172 33.84 25.23 12.73
N ILE A 173 32.68 25.90 12.58
CA ILE A 173 31.40 25.22 12.46
C ILE A 173 31.45 24.32 11.21
N PRO A 174 31.28 23.00 11.36
CA PRO A 174 31.26 22.12 10.20
C PRO A 174 30.03 22.40 9.35
N LEU A 175 30.18 22.22 8.03
CA LEU A 175 29.05 22.24 7.11
C LEU A 175 27.99 21.20 7.52
N PRO A 176 26.71 21.40 7.17
CA PRO A 176 25.68 20.40 7.39
C PRO A 176 26.06 19.05 6.77
N ASP A 177 25.97 18.00 7.58
CA ASP A 177 26.18 16.61 7.17
C ASP A 177 24.94 15.82 7.60
N ILE A 178 24.25 15.17 6.67
CA ILE A 178 23.05 14.38 6.97
C ILE A 178 23.38 13.05 7.66
N ASN A 179 24.62 12.56 7.55
CA ASN A 179 25.04 11.28 8.13
C ASN A 179 25.21 11.34 9.66
N VAL A 180 24.93 12.48 10.28
CA VAL A 180 24.89 12.64 11.74
C VAL A 180 23.57 12.15 12.35
N VAL A 181 22.53 12.04 11.54
CA VAL A 181 21.33 11.24 11.84
C VAL A 181 21.66 9.80 11.45
N THR A 182 21.51 8.86 12.39
CA THR A 182 22.04 7.48 12.22
C THR A 182 21.07 6.38 12.64
N ASP A 183 19.92 6.77 13.16
CA ASP A 183 18.88 5.90 13.70
C ASP A 183 17.52 6.22 13.08
N GLU A 184 17.52 6.81 11.88
CA GLU A 184 16.32 6.99 11.08
C GLU A 184 15.69 5.63 10.74
N ALA A 185 14.41 5.49 11.04
CA ALA A 185 13.66 4.26 10.84
C ALA A 185 12.18 4.55 10.66
N ASP A 186 11.50 3.63 9.99
CA ASP A 186 10.07 3.72 9.69
C ASP A 186 9.45 2.31 9.62
N ASN A 187 8.12 2.21 9.73
CA ASN A 187 7.38 0.95 9.68
C ASN A 187 7.36 0.35 8.26
N CYS A 188 7.22 1.16 7.21
CA CYS A 188 7.11 0.66 5.84
C CYS A 188 8.31 1.05 4.95
N THR A 189 8.96 2.17 5.24
CA THR A 189 10.12 2.68 4.52
C THR A 189 11.41 2.11 5.10
N ALA A 190 12.14 1.33 4.31
CA ALA A 190 13.34 0.65 4.80
C ALA A 190 14.44 1.61 5.27
N VAL A 191 14.58 2.77 4.60
CA VAL A 191 15.53 3.83 4.96
C VAL A 191 14.87 5.19 4.66
N PRO A 192 14.37 5.90 5.67
CA PRO A 192 13.83 7.25 5.48
C PRO A 192 14.88 8.22 4.90
N THR A 193 14.42 9.19 4.13
CA THR A 193 15.28 10.21 3.53
C THR A 193 15.59 11.31 4.54
N VAL A 194 16.87 11.52 4.83
CA VAL A 194 17.35 12.62 5.69
C VAL A 194 17.80 13.81 4.82
N THR A 195 17.32 15.02 5.15
CA THR A 195 17.72 16.27 4.48
C THR A 195 18.09 17.36 5.48
N TRP A 196 19.07 18.20 5.15
CA TRP A 196 19.31 19.43 5.90
C TRP A 196 18.28 20.49 5.52
N VAL A 197 17.73 21.17 6.53
CA VAL A 197 16.70 22.20 6.36
C VAL A 197 17.30 23.59 6.54
N ASP A 198 17.82 23.89 7.73
CA ASP A 198 18.37 25.20 8.07
C ASP A 198 19.33 25.18 9.27
N ASP A 199 20.04 26.31 9.44
CA ASP A 199 20.81 26.66 10.62
C ASP A 199 20.30 28.01 11.15
N VAL A 200 19.84 28.04 12.41
CA VAL A 200 19.27 29.23 13.05
C VAL A 200 20.12 29.66 14.24
N SER A 201 20.71 30.85 14.16
CA SER A 201 21.44 31.48 15.27
C SER A 201 20.48 32.12 16.30
N ASN A 202 20.85 32.04 17.57
CA ASN A 202 20.18 32.78 18.65
C ASN A 202 20.60 34.27 18.73
N GLY A 203 21.50 34.73 17.86
CA GLY A 203 21.93 36.13 17.74
C GLY A 203 22.82 36.63 18.88
N GLN A 204 23.33 35.75 19.74
CA GLN A 204 24.29 36.12 20.77
C GLN A 204 25.71 36.19 20.18
N THR A 205 26.56 37.06 20.73
CA THR A 205 27.91 37.27 20.19
C THR A 205 29.00 36.48 20.92
N CYS A 206 28.84 36.22 22.23
CA CYS A 206 29.71 35.35 23.05
C CYS A 206 28.91 34.90 24.30
N SER A 207 28.45 33.65 24.48
CA SER A 207 28.47 32.46 23.63
C SER A 207 27.29 32.45 22.65
N GLU A 208 27.56 32.12 21.39
CA GLU A 208 26.54 31.94 20.35
C GLU A 208 26.03 30.50 20.32
N GLY A 209 24.73 30.32 20.15
CA GLY A 209 24.10 29.02 19.96
C GLY A 209 23.39 28.98 18.61
N ILE A 210 23.65 27.92 17.84
CA ILE A 210 23.04 27.65 16.54
C ILE A 210 22.25 26.35 16.64
N THR A 211 21.00 26.36 16.19
CA THR A 211 20.17 25.17 16.02
C THR A 211 20.19 24.78 14.56
N ARG A 212 20.75 23.61 14.25
CA ARG A 212 20.71 23.01 12.91
C ARG A 212 19.56 22.01 12.83
N THR A 213 18.71 22.13 11.82
CA THR A 213 17.52 21.29 11.64
C THR A 213 17.71 20.33 10.48
N TYR A 214 17.31 19.08 10.69
CA TYR A 214 17.23 18.04 9.67
C TYR A 214 15.79 17.53 9.56
N SER A 215 15.32 17.29 8.35
CA SER A 215 14.05 16.62 8.04
C SER A 215 14.32 15.14 7.79
N ILE A 216 13.42 14.28 8.28
CA ILE A 216 13.38 12.84 8.00
C ILE A 216 12.01 12.56 7.40
N MET A 217 11.99 12.07 6.17
CA MET A 217 10.78 11.82 5.40
C MET A 217 10.75 10.38 4.89
N ASP A 218 9.61 9.72 5.03
CA ASP A 218 9.38 8.37 4.52
C ASP A 218 9.01 8.38 3.01
N ASP A 219 8.76 7.20 2.41
CA ASP A 219 8.38 7.11 0.98
C ASP A 219 6.95 7.62 0.69
N CYS A 220 6.13 7.81 1.73
CA CYS A 220 4.76 8.33 1.68
C CYS A 220 4.63 9.83 1.92
N GLY A 221 5.72 10.49 2.30
CA GLY A 221 5.76 11.91 2.62
C GLY A 221 5.37 12.25 4.06
N ASN A 222 5.26 11.26 4.96
CA ASN A 222 5.19 11.53 6.40
C ASN A 222 6.58 12.02 6.87
N GLU A 223 6.61 13.01 7.76
CA GLU A 223 7.82 13.80 8.02
C GLU A 223 7.96 14.20 9.49
N ILE A 224 9.18 14.06 10.01
CA ILE A 224 9.59 14.64 11.30
C ILE A 224 10.81 15.55 11.13
N PHE A 225 11.07 16.35 12.16
CA PHE A 225 12.27 17.18 12.25
C PHE A 225 13.07 16.85 13.50
N VAL A 226 14.38 16.71 13.33
CA VAL A 226 15.35 16.61 14.44
C VAL A 226 16.30 17.79 14.42
N THR A 227 16.91 18.08 15.56
CA THR A 227 17.77 19.25 15.74
C THR A 227 19.10 18.89 16.37
N GLN A 228 20.15 19.56 15.89
CA GLN A 228 21.49 19.50 16.44
C GLN A 228 21.85 20.87 17.03
N ALA A 229 22.28 20.89 18.29
CA ALA A 229 22.77 22.10 18.92
C ALA A 229 24.26 22.31 18.63
N ILE A 230 24.63 23.51 18.20
CA ILE A 230 26.01 23.93 17.95
C ILE A 230 26.29 25.13 18.85
N THR A 231 27.34 25.04 19.67
CA THR A 231 27.77 26.14 20.55
C THR A 231 29.10 26.70 20.05
N VAL A 232 29.14 28.02 19.84
CA VAL A 232 30.36 28.77 19.56
C VAL A 232 30.70 29.55 20.82
N ASN A 233 31.86 29.26 21.40
CA ASN A 233 32.30 29.92 22.62
C ASN A 233 33.82 30.02 22.67
N ASP A 234 34.33 31.21 22.38
CA ASP A 234 35.74 31.51 22.52
C ASP A 234 36.13 31.62 24.00
N VAL A 235 37.01 30.73 24.44
CA VAL A 235 37.55 30.67 25.81
C VAL A 235 39.05 30.90 25.84
N THR A 236 39.66 31.10 24.68
CA THR A 236 41.10 31.33 24.55
C THR A 236 41.36 32.82 24.72
N ASN A 237 42.34 33.17 25.55
CA ASN A 237 42.69 34.58 25.75
C ASN A 237 43.54 35.10 24.58
N PRO A 238 43.42 36.39 24.23
CA PRO A 238 44.32 37.01 23.27
C PRO A 238 45.75 37.06 23.80
N THR A 239 46.71 37.13 22.88
CA THR A 239 48.14 37.16 23.15
C THR A 239 48.78 38.39 22.53
N ALA A 240 49.82 38.93 23.17
CA ALA A 240 50.67 40.00 22.65
C ALA A 240 52.00 40.00 23.40
N SER A 241 53.06 40.54 22.79
CA SER A 241 54.33 40.78 23.49
C SER A 241 54.28 42.07 24.29
N ASN A 242 55.10 42.15 25.35
CA ASN A 242 55.28 43.40 26.07
C ASN A 242 55.97 44.46 25.17
N PRO A 243 55.55 45.73 25.23
CA PRO A 243 56.25 46.82 24.58
C PRO A 243 57.70 46.94 25.03
N ILE A 244 58.56 47.47 24.14
CA ILE A 244 59.95 47.75 24.48
C ILE A 244 60.01 48.79 25.62
N ALA A 245 60.81 48.51 26.65
CA ALA A 245 61.00 49.43 27.75
C ALA A 245 61.60 50.78 27.28
N VAL A 246 61.01 51.87 27.74
CA VAL A 246 61.51 53.23 27.50
C VAL A 246 62.12 53.76 28.80
N ASN A 247 63.37 54.21 28.73
CA ASN A 247 64.07 54.84 29.86
C ASN A 247 64.10 56.35 29.65
N VAL A 248 63.69 57.12 30.66
CA VAL A 248 63.69 58.58 30.65
C VAL A 248 64.42 59.14 31.86
N GLU A 249 65.05 60.30 31.72
CA GLU A 249 65.81 60.93 32.81
C GLU A 249 64.92 61.80 33.72
N CYS A 250 63.82 62.35 33.19
CA CYS A 250 62.91 63.23 33.91
C CYS A 250 61.44 62.83 33.69
N ILE A 251 60.57 63.15 34.66
CA ILE A 251 59.12 62.89 34.57
C ILE A 251 58.46 63.57 33.37
N GLY A 252 58.99 64.72 32.94
CA GLY A 252 58.48 65.45 31.77
C GLY A 252 58.79 64.79 30.42
N ASP A 253 59.68 63.79 30.41
CA ASP A 253 60.10 63.08 29.20
C ASP A 253 59.34 61.75 29.00
N VAL A 254 58.49 61.35 29.96
CA VAL A 254 57.64 60.16 29.84
C VAL A 254 56.73 60.32 28.62
N PRO A 255 56.83 59.44 27.61
CA PRO A 255 55.94 59.49 26.45
C PRO A 255 54.49 59.30 26.89
N VAL A 256 53.57 59.98 26.20
CA VAL A 256 52.15 59.67 26.36
C VAL A 256 51.88 58.21 25.98
N PRO A 257 50.90 57.54 26.61
CA PRO A 257 50.49 56.20 26.23
C PRO A 257 50.21 56.07 24.74
N ASN A 258 50.79 55.05 24.10
CA ASN A 258 50.63 54.77 22.68
C ASN A 258 50.37 53.28 22.48
N VAL A 259 49.13 52.89 22.18
CA VAL A 259 48.76 51.49 21.95
C VAL A 259 49.40 50.88 20.70
N ASN A 260 49.81 51.71 19.72
CA ASN A 260 50.42 51.24 18.47
C ASN A 260 51.83 50.66 18.64
N VAL A 261 52.36 50.62 19.87
CA VAL A 261 53.63 49.94 20.19
C VAL A 261 53.46 48.43 20.37
N VAL A 262 52.22 47.97 20.57
CA VAL A 262 51.84 46.56 20.47
C VAL A 262 51.45 46.33 19.01
N THR A 263 52.13 45.38 18.35
CA THR A 263 51.96 45.12 16.91
C THR A 263 51.85 43.62 16.58
N ASP A 264 51.86 42.78 17.60
CA ASP A 264 51.80 41.32 17.51
C ASP A 264 50.61 40.76 18.30
N GLU A 265 49.61 41.60 18.57
CA GLU A 265 48.33 41.19 19.11
C GLU A 265 47.67 40.15 18.21
N ALA A 266 47.27 39.03 18.80
CA ALA A 266 46.68 37.90 18.10
C ALA A 266 45.69 37.17 18.99
N ASP A 267 44.69 36.57 18.35
CA ASP A 267 43.66 35.76 18.95
C ASP A 267 43.23 34.68 17.96
N ASN A 268 42.70 33.56 18.45
CA ASN A 268 42.26 32.43 17.62
C ASN A 268 40.96 32.74 16.87
N CYS A 269 40.05 33.53 17.44
CA CYS A 269 38.75 33.83 16.85
C CYS A 269 38.60 35.28 16.37
N THR A 270 39.47 36.18 16.84
CA THR A 270 39.43 37.61 16.53
C THR A 270 40.63 38.03 15.68
N VAL A 271 40.38 38.50 14.46
CA VAL A 271 41.42 39.16 13.65
C VAL A 271 41.71 40.54 14.23
N ASN A 272 42.97 40.78 14.59
CA ASN A 272 43.47 42.02 15.21
C ASN A 272 42.70 42.41 16.48
N PRO A 273 42.95 41.73 17.62
CA PRO A 273 42.34 42.07 18.91
C PRO A 273 42.54 43.54 19.27
N THR A 274 41.57 44.14 19.95
CA THR A 274 41.67 45.53 20.38
C THR A 274 42.70 45.68 21.50
N VAL A 275 43.72 46.52 21.27
CA VAL A 275 44.67 46.94 22.30
C VAL A 275 44.16 48.23 22.94
N GLU A 276 43.95 48.23 24.26
CA GLU A 276 43.54 49.41 25.03
C GLU A 276 44.58 49.71 26.12
N TRP A 277 44.89 51.00 26.31
CA TRP A 277 45.67 51.42 27.47
C TRP A 277 44.76 51.49 28.69
N VAL A 278 45.15 50.81 29.77
CA VAL A 278 44.35 50.72 31.00
C VAL A 278 44.82 51.72 32.05
N SER A 279 46.11 51.67 32.39
CA SER A 279 46.72 52.55 33.40
C SER A 279 48.24 52.45 33.36
N ASP A 280 48.92 53.51 33.80
CA ASP A 280 50.33 53.45 34.19
C ASP A 280 50.44 53.06 35.68
N VAL A 281 51.51 52.32 36.04
CA VAL A 281 51.77 51.83 37.41
C VAL A 281 52.92 52.59 38.06
#